data_AF-A0A221UVP3-F1
#
_entry.id   AF-A0A221UVP3-F1
#
_cell.length_a   1.000
_cell.length_b   1.000
_cell.length_c   1.000
_cell.angle_alpha   90.00
_cell.angle_beta   90.00
_cell.angle_gamma   90.00
#
_symmetry.space_group_name_H-M   'P 1'
#
loop_
_entity.id
_entity.type
_entity.pdbx_description
1 polymer ?
#
loop_
_entity_poly.entity_id
_entity_poly.type
_entity_poly.pdbx_seq_one_letter_code
_entity_poly.pdbx_strand_id
1 'polypeptide(L)'
;MDFTKNDIKPLDRIISLLLLKPNIDIGTLYEEKIIVDESNGLEIDLINTPQNTYERYIKILKNRNLCEVGQTKEGKYALKTDLTYDFQKSGGFKKLYKELNKKSIDLYRAIPIFLTIAFGISTFYFAKKNYDLKIKESRVTELEIEIDSLKKMNEKLRTEIKIWSTKTELKTTLE
;
A
#
# COMPACT_ATOMS: atom_id res chain seq x y z
N MET A 1 22.58 -14.52 2.11
CA MET A 1 21.68 -14.75 0.96
C MET A 1 22.53 -15.45 -0.10
N ASP A 2 22.14 -16.65 -0.53
CA ASP A 2 23.03 -17.54 -1.31
C ASP A 2 23.10 -17.18 -2.80
N PHE A 3 22.29 -16.21 -3.22
CA PHE A 3 22.19 -15.72 -4.59
C PHE A 3 21.83 -14.22 -4.57
N THR A 4 22.15 -13.53 -5.65
CA THR A 4 21.91 -12.10 -5.86
C THR A 4 20.78 -11.85 -6.86
N LYS A 5 20.39 -10.59 -7.06
CA LYS A 5 19.37 -10.21 -8.05
C LYS A 5 19.74 -10.63 -9.47
N ASN A 6 21.03 -10.59 -9.81
CA ASN A 6 21.54 -10.93 -11.14
C ASN A 6 21.44 -12.44 -11.41
N ASP A 7 21.47 -13.26 -10.37
CA ASP A 7 21.41 -14.72 -10.47
C ASP A 7 19.98 -15.24 -10.69
N ILE A 8 18.95 -14.43 -10.43
CA ILE A 8 17.53 -14.85 -10.51
C ILE A 8 17.18 -15.35 -11.91
N LYS A 9 17.50 -14.55 -12.94
CA LYS A 9 17.14 -14.88 -14.33
C LYS A 9 17.87 -16.14 -14.83
N PRO A 10 19.19 -16.29 -14.63
CA PRO A 10 19.89 -17.54 -14.87
C PRO A 10 19.25 -18.72 -14.13
N LEU A 11 19.07 -18.64 -12.81
CA LEU A 11 18.56 -19.75 -12.00
C LEU A 11 17.13 -20.18 -12.41
N ASP A 12 16.22 -19.24 -12.67
CA ASP A 12 14.87 -19.54 -13.16
C ASP A 12 14.90 -20.22 -14.54
N ARG A 13 15.87 -19.86 -15.37
CA ARG A 13 16.06 -20.52 -16.67
C ARG A 13 16.64 -21.93 -16.52
N ILE A 14 17.58 -22.15 -15.61
CA ILE A 14 18.11 -23.49 -15.29
C ILE A 14 16.98 -24.39 -14.79
N ILE A 15 16.14 -23.91 -13.87
CA ILE A 15 14.94 -24.65 -13.41
C ILE A 15 14.04 -25.03 -14.57
N SER A 16 13.81 -24.09 -15.50
CA SER A 16 12.98 -24.35 -16.68
C SER A 16 13.60 -25.42 -17.59
N LEU A 17 14.92 -25.39 -17.78
CA LEU A 17 15.64 -26.42 -18.52
C LEU A 17 15.58 -27.78 -17.81
N LEU A 18 15.64 -27.83 -16.47
CA LEU A 18 15.62 -29.09 -15.70
C LEU A 18 14.27 -29.81 -15.87
N LEU A 19 13.21 -29.06 -16.16
CA LEU A 19 11.90 -29.61 -16.42
C LEU A 19 11.73 -30.11 -17.85
N LEU A 20 12.52 -29.58 -18.80
CA LEU A 20 12.49 -29.93 -20.22
C LEU A 20 13.47 -31.05 -20.57
N LYS A 21 14.67 -31.03 -19.97
CA LYS A 21 15.76 -31.97 -20.24
C LYS A 21 15.92 -32.96 -19.07
N PRO A 22 16.32 -34.21 -19.33
CA PRO A 22 16.51 -35.21 -18.27
C PRO A 22 17.68 -34.85 -17.35
N ASN A 23 18.74 -34.23 -17.91
CA ASN A 23 19.90 -33.74 -17.17
C ASN A 23 20.37 -32.41 -17.76
N ILE A 24 21.12 -31.65 -16.97
CA ILE A 24 21.81 -30.44 -17.40
C ILE A 24 23.25 -30.51 -16.94
N ASP A 25 24.17 -30.36 -17.87
CA ASP A 25 25.59 -30.17 -17.62
C ASP A 25 26.01 -28.72 -17.95
N ILE A 26 27.30 -28.43 -17.80
CA ILE A 26 27.83 -27.12 -18.16
C ILE A 26 27.69 -26.82 -19.66
N GLY A 27 27.80 -27.83 -20.52
CA GLY A 27 27.65 -27.69 -21.97
C GLY A 27 26.27 -27.14 -22.35
N THR A 28 25.23 -27.70 -21.73
CA THR A 28 23.85 -27.22 -21.90
C THR A 28 23.69 -25.74 -21.53
N LEU A 29 24.39 -25.27 -20.50
CA LEU A 29 24.31 -23.87 -20.06
C LEU A 29 25.06 -22.91 -20.99
N TYR A 30 26.11 -23.38 -21.64
CA TYR A 30 26.79 -22.65 -22.71
C TYR A 30 25.91 -22.54 -23.96
N GLU A 31 25.32 -23.64 -24.40
CA GLU A 31 24.41 -23.66 -25.56
C GLU A 31 23.23 -22.69 -25.38
N GLU A 32 22.67 -22.67 -24.18
CA GLU A 32 21.54 -21.80 -23.80
C GLU A 32 21.97 -20.35 -23.48
N LYS A 33 23.26 -20.04 -23.60
CA LYS A 33 23.86 -18.72 -23.30
C LYS A 33 23.51 -18.21 -21.89
N ILE A 34 23.43 -19.14 -20.93
CA ILE A 34 23.20 -18.82 -19.52
C ILE A 34 24.53 -18.49 -18.85
N ILE A 35 25.59 -19.19 -19.25
CA ILE A 35 26.97 -18.90 -18.89
C ILE A 35 27.69 -18.48 -20.17
N VAL A 36 28.42 -17.37 -20.10
CA VAL A 36 29.17 -16.81 -21.22
C VAL A 36 30.64 -16.80 -20.83
N ASP A 37 31.51 -17.18 -21.76
CA ASP A 37 32.95 -17.05 -21.57
C ASP A 37 33.32 -15.59 -21.91
N GLU A 38 33.44 -14.74 -20.88
CA GLU A 38 33.93 -13.36 -21.03
C GLU A 38 35.46 -13.32 -21.01
N SER A 39 36.13 -14.27 -21.67
CA SER A 39 37.58 -14.21 -21.88
C SER A 39 37.92 -13.10 -22.89
N ASN A 40 37.75 -11.84 -22.50
CA ASN A 40 38.24 -10.68 -23.23
C ASN A 40 39.76 -10.54 -23.02
N GLY A 41 40.52 -11.50 -23.55
CA GLY A 41 41.91 -11.39 -23.99
C GLY A 41 43.01 -10.88 -23.05
N LEU A 42 42.75 -10.39 -21.82
CA LEU A 42 43.78 -9.67 -21.05
C LEU A 42 43.82 -9.94 -19.54
N GLU A 43 42.75 -10.41 -18.90
CA GLU A 43 42.82 -10.89 -17.51
C GLU A 43 41.87 -12.08 -17.34
N ILE A 44 42.42 -13.26 -17.03
CA ILE A 44 41.61 -14.41 -16.63
C ILE A 44 41.22 -14.16 -15.18
N ASP A 45 39.99 -13.69 -14.95
CA ASP A 45 39.41 -13.66 -13.62
C ASP A 45 39.18 -15.10 -13.15
N LEU A 46 40.21 -15.69 -12.53
CA LEU A 46 40.24 -17.06 -12.01
C LEU A 46 39.05 -17.38 -11.09
N ILE A 47 38.40 -16.34 -10.54
CA ILE A 47 37.25 -16.46 -9.63
C ILE A 47 35.96 -16.68 -10.44
N ASN A 48 35.79 -16.01 -11.58
CA ASN A 48 34.55 -16.01 -12.37
C ASN A 48 34.62 -16.90 -13.62
N THR A 49 35.33 -18.02 -13.55
CA THR A 49 35.30 -18.99 -14.65
C THR A 49 33.86 -19.52 -14.87
N PRO A 50 33.50 -19.87 -16.11
CA PRO A 50 32.24 -20.54 -16.41
C PRO A 50 31.97 -21.78 -15.55
N GLN A 51 33.02 -22.56 -15.27
CA GLN A 51 32.94 -23.74 -14.39
C GLN A 51 32.58 -23.36 -12.95
N ASN A 52 33.22 -22.34 -12.38
CA ASN A 52 32.88 -21.85 -11.04
C ASN A 52 31.45 -21.32 -10.99
N THR A 53 31.00 -20.63 -12.05
CA THR A 53 29.64 -20.12 -12.16
C THR A 53 28.62 -21.24 -12.20
N TYR A 54 28.89 -22.29 -12.98
CA TYR A 54 28.09 -23.51 -13.02
C TYR A 54 27.99 -24.15 -11.63
N GLU A 55 29.13 -24.42 -11.00
CA GLU A 55 29.16 -25.06 -9.68
C GLU A 55 28.44 -24.22 -8.62
N ARG A 56 28.54 -22.90 -8.70
CA ARG A 56 27.80 -21.98 -7.83
C ARG A 56 26.29 -22.10 -8.02
N TYR A 57 25.79 -22.08 -9.25
CA TYR A 57 24.36 -22.24 -9.53
C TYR A 57 23.83 -23.60 -9.09
N ILE A 58 24.52 -24.68 -9.43
CA ILE A 58 24.12 -26.02 -9.00
C ILE A 58 24.14 -26.16 -7.48
N LYS A 59 25.12 -25.55 -6.80
CA LYS A 59 25.16 -25.52 -5.32
C LYS A 59 23.95 -24.77 -4.74
N ILE A 60 23.54 -23.64 -5.31
CA ILE A 60 22.35 -22.89 -4.89
C ILE A 60 21.09 -23.74 -5.04
N LEU A 61 20.94 -24.43 -6.18
CA LEU A 61 19.80 -25.30 -6.46
C LEU A 61 19.76 -26.51 -5.52
N LYS A 62 20.90 -27.17 -5.33
CA LYS A 62 21.06 -28.32 -4.42
C LYS A 62 20.74 -27.96 -2.97
N ASN A 63 21.26 -26.83 -2.47
CA ASN A 63 21.01 -26.37 -1.10
C ASN A 63 19.52 -26.11 -0.82
N ARG A 64 18.71 -25.97 -1.86
CA ARG A 64 17.25 -25.76 -1.79
C ARG A 64 16.46 -27.00 -2.18
N ASN A 65 17.12 -28.15 -2.36
CA ASN A 65 16.54 -29.41 -2.81
C ASN A 65 15.79 -29.31 -4.15
N LEU A 66 16.18 -28.34 -5.00
CA LEU A 66 15.57 -28.11 -6.31
C LEU A 66 16.21 -28.92 -7.43
N CYS A 67 17.38 -29.52 -7.15
CA CYS A 67 18.03 -30.46 -8.05
C CYS A 67 18.87 -31.47 -7.26
N GLU A 68 19.09 -32.63 -7.85
CA GLU A 68 20.13 -33.57 -7.46
C GLU A 68 21.36 -33.41 -8.35
N VAL A 69 22.53 -33.81 -7.84
CA VAL A 69 23.79 -33.70 -8.57
C VAL A 69 24.34 -35.09 -8.81
N GLY A 70 24.43 -35.48 -10.07
CA GLY A 70 25.11 -36.69 -10.49
C GLY A 70 26.52 -36.39 -11.01
N GLN A 71 27.35 -37.43 -11.10
CA GLN A 71 28.71 -37.36 -11.62
C GLN A 71 28.98 -38.52 -12.57
N THR A 72 29.44 -38.21 -13.78
CA THR A 72 29.96 -39.18 -14.76
C THR A 72 31.46 -38.98 -14.97
N LYS A 73 32.06 -39.79 -15.85
CA LYS A 73 33.45 -39.56 -16.33
C LYS A 73 33.59 -38.25 -17.11
N GLU A 74 32.49 -37.73 -17.65
CA GLU A 74 32.46 -36.52 -18.49
C GLU A 74 32.21 -35.24 -17.69
N GLY A 75 31.66 -35.35 -16.47
CA GLY A 75 31.50 -34.21 -15.58
C GLY A 75 30.36 -34.35 -14.56
N LYS A 76 30.07 -33.26 -13.86
CA LYS A 76 28.92 -33.13 -12.96
C LYS A 76 27.70 -32.67 -13.74
N TYR A 77 26.54 -33.25 -13.47
CA TYR A 77 25.27 -32.86 -14.07
C TYR A 77 24.19 -32.69 -12.99
N ALA A 78 23.18 -31.87 -13.28
CA ALA A 78 22.03 -31.65 -12.43
C ALA A 78 20.80 -32.39 -12.96
N LEU A 79 20.03 -32.98 -12.04
CA LEU A 79 18.76 -33.65 -12.29
C LEU A 79 17.64 -32.93 -11.56
N LYS A 80 16.44 -32.92 -12.14
CA LYS A 80 15.26 -32.40 -11.42
C LYS A 80 14.89 -33.31 -10.24
N THR A 81 14.33 -32.71 -9.21
CA THR A 81 13.64 -33.38 -8.10
C THR A 81 12.13 -33.17 -8.24
N ASP A 82 11.36 -33.82 -7.39
CA ASP A 82 9.90 -33.61 -7.33
C ASP A 82 9.55 -32.15 -7.01
N LEU A 83 10.40 -31.46 -6.23
CA LEU A 83 10.21 -30.07 -5.83
C LEU A 83 10.52 -29.05 -6.94
N THR A 84 11.26 -29.44 -7.98
CA THR A 84 11.64 -28.51 -9.07
C THR A 84 10.41 -27.92 -9.74
N TYR A 85 9.39 -28.75 -9.99
CA TYR A 85 8.16 -28.33 -10.66
C TYR A 85 7.33 -27.39 -9.78
N ASP A 86 7.11 -27.76 -8.52
CA ASP A 86 6.35 -26.96 -7.57
C ASP A 86 7.01 -25.61 -7.29
N PHE A 87 8.35 -25.58 -7.24
CA PHE A 87 9.10 -24.34 -7.09
C PHE A 87 8.92 -23.41 -8.30
N GLN A 88 8.99 -23.94 -9.53
CA GLN A 88 8.74 -23.16 -10.73
C GLN A 88 7.30 -22.62 -10.74
N LYS A 89 6.31 -23.48 -10.46
CA LYS A 89 4.88 -23.11 -10.39
C LYS A 89 4.61 -22.06 -9.32
N SER A 90 5.33 -22.13 -8.20
CA SER A 90 5.22 -21.17 -7.10
C SER A 90 5.79 -19.79 -7.43
N GLY A 91 6.44 -19.61 -8.58
CA GLY A 91 6.98 -18.32 -9.03
C GLY A 91 8.51 -18.21 -8.96
N GLY A 92 9.21 -19.32 -8.70
CA GLY A 92 10.65 -19.44 -8.83
C GLY A 92 11.48 -18.53 -7.92
N PHE A 93 12.74 -18.31 -8.31
CA PHE A 93 13.68 -17.41 -7.64
C PHE A 93 13.21 -15.96 -7.66
N LYS A 94 12.44 -15.56 -8.68
CA LYS A 94 11.85 -14.22 -8.75
C LYS A 94 10.93 -13.93 -7.57
N LYS A 95 10.00 -14.84 -7.25
CA LYS A 95 9.09 -14.66 -6.10
C LYS A 95 9.83 -14.79 -4.78
N LEU A 96 10.71 -15.79 -4.67
CA LEU A 96 11.54 -16.01 -3.49
C LEU A 96 12.37 -14.75 -3.14
N TYR A 97 13.02 -14.12 -4.13
CA TYR A 97 13.77 -12.90 -3.92
C TYR A 97 12.88 -11.74 -3.44
N LYS A 98 11.67 -11.63 -4.00
CA LYS A 98 10.71 -10.60 -3.59
C LYS A 98 10.23 -10.80 -2.16
N GLU A 99 10.04 -12.05 -1.71
CA GLU A 99 9.64 -12.38 -0.35
C GLU A 99 10.79 -12.11 0.64
N LEU A 100 12.00 -12.55 0.32
CA LEU A 100 13.20 -12.31 1.14
C LEU A 100 13.54 -10.82 1.26
N ASN A 101 13.29 -10.04 0.19
CA ASN A 101 13.49 -8.59 0.18
C ASN A 101 12.19 -7.81 0.41
N LYS A 102 11.11 -8.47 0.84
CA LYS A 102 9.88 -7.77 1.19
C LYS A 102 10.22 -6.97 2.44
N LYS A 103 10.54 -5.69 2.24
CA LYS A 103 10.66 -4.71 3.32
C LYS A 103 9.40 -4.87 4.16
N SER A 104 9.55 -5.33 5.40
CA SER A 104 8.49 -5.18 6.38
C SER A 104 8.09 -3.72 6.31
N ILE A 105 6.83 -3.45 5.98
CA ILE A 105 6.31 -2.09 6.10
C ILE A 105 6.55 -1.76 7.57
N ASP A 106 7.51 -0.86 7.80
CA ASP A 106 7.89 -0.45 9.14
C ASP A 106 6.64 0.18 9.72
N LEU A 107 5.92 -0.57 10.55
CA LEU A 107 4.65 -0.16 11.13
C LEU A 107 4.83 1.21 11.81
N TYR A 108 6.02 1.42 12.40
CA TYR A 108 6.51 2.67 12.98
C TYR A 108 6.58 3.86 12.02
N ARG A 109 6.80 3.65 10.72
CA ARG A 109 6.78 4.72 9.71
C ARG A 109 5.36 5.08 9.27
N ALA A 110 4.42 4.14 9.36
CA ALA A 110 3.02 4.36 9.01
C ALA A 110 2.21 4.97 10.15
N ILE A 111 2.51 4.62 11.41
CA ILE A 111 1.86 5.14 12.63
C ILE A 111 1.71 6.67 12.64
N PRO A 112 2.75 7.49 12.39
CA PRO A 112 2.61 8.95 12.44
C PRO A 112 1.63 9.48 11.38
N ILE A 113 1.59 8.88 10.19
CA ILE A 113 0.67 9.28 9.10
C ILE A 113 -0.77 9.03 9.52
N PHE A 114 -1.06 7.83 10.06
CA PHE A 114 -2.40 7.49 10.54
C PHE A 114 -2.84 8.39 11.70
N LEU A 115 -1.95 8.68 12.66
CA LEU A 115 -2.21 9.60 13.75
C LEU A 115 -2.56 11.01 13.24
N THR A 116 -1.77 11.56 12.31
CA THR A 116 -2.03 12.89 11.75
C THR A 116 -3.40 12.97 11.06
N ILE A 117 -3.76 11.94 10.28
CA ILE A 117 -5.07 11.89 9.62
C ILE A 117 -6.21 11.81 10.65
N ALA A 118 -6.07 10.95 11.67
CA ALA A 118 -7.08 10.78 12.71
C ALA A 118 -7.28 12.07 13.53
N PHE A 119 -6.19 12.74 13.91
CA PHE A 119 -6.25 14.04 14.60
C PHE A 119 -6.87 15.11 13.71
N GLY A 120 -6.50 15.19 12.43
CA GLY A 120 -7.05 16.18 11.49
C GLY A 120 -8.56 16.03 11.26
N ILE A 121 -9.06 14.80 11.11
CA ILE A 121 -10.50 14.54 10.95
C ILE A 121 -11.25 14.93 12.24
N SER A 122 -10.68 14.58 13.39
CA SER A 122 -11.30 14.88 14.69
C SER A 122 -11.40 16.39 14.94
N THR A 123 -10.31 17.14 14.71
CA THR A 123 -10.31 18.60 14.89
C THR A 123 -11.28 19.29 13.92
N PHE A 124 -11.34 18.83 12.66
CA PHE A 124 -12.30 19.35 11.69
C PHE A 124 -13.75 19.12 12.12
N TYR A 125 -14.08 17.92 12.60
CA TYR A 125 -15.43 17.60 13.07
C TYR A 125 -15.85 18.48 14.24
N PHE A 126 -14.97 18.65 15.24
CA PHE A 126 -15.23 19.53 16.38
C PHE A 126 -15.40 21.00 15.96
N ALA A 127 -14.54 21.50 15.07
CA ALA A 127 -14.63 22.86 14.56
C ALA A 127 -15.97 23.11 13.85
N LYS A 128 -16.38 22.19 12.97
CA LYS A 128 -17.66 22.29 12.26
C LYS A 128 -18.85 22.28 13.23
N LYS A 129 -18.87 21.34 14.19
CA LYS A 129 -19.95 21.26 15.17
C LYS A 129 -20.09 22.53 16.00
N ASN A 130 -18.97 23.12 16.42
CA ASN A 130 -18.96 24.37 17.16
C ASN A 130 -19.42 25.56 16.31
N TYR A 131 -19.05 25.60 15.03
CA TYR A 131 -19.52 26.63 14.11
C TYR A 131 -21.04 26.56 13.90
N ASP A 132 -21.57 25.36 13.66
CA ASP A 132 -23.01 25.14 13.47
C ASP A 132 -23.81 25.50 14.73
N LEU A 133 -23.26 25.24 15.92
CA LEU A 133 -23.86 25.65 17.20
C LEU A 133 -23.93 27.17 17.32
N LYS A 134 -22.83 27.89 17.03
CA LYS A 134 -22.82 29.36 17.07
C LYS A 134 -23.84 29.98 16.13
N ILE A 135 -24.00 29.43 14.92
CA ILE A 135 -25.03 29.92 13.98
C ILE A 135 -26.43 29.76 14.56
N LYS A 136 -26.72 28.61 15.20
CA LYS A 136 -28.02 28.37 15.81
C LYS A 136 -28.28 29.32 16.98
N GLU A 137 -27.30 29.53 17.84
CA GLU A 137 -27.40 30.48 18.96
C GLU A 137 -27.69 31.90 18.46
N SER A 138 -26.95 32.38 17.46
CA SER A 138 -27.20 33.71 16.89
C SER A 138 -28.62 33.88 16.34
N ARG A 139 -29.15 32.85 15.66
CA ARG A 139 -30.53 32.87 15.14
C ARG A 139 -31.58 32.89 16.25
N VAL A 140 -31.34 32.18 17.35
CA VAL A 140 -32.23 32.21 18.52
C VAL A 140 -32.27 33.62 19.11
N THR A 141 -31.11 34.25 19.29
CA THR A 141 -31.04 35.62 19.81
C THR A 141 -31.74 36.63 18.89
N GLU A 142 -31.60 36.49 17.56
CA GLU A 142 -32.30 37.34 16.60
C GLU A 142 -33.83 37.20 16.71
N LEU A 143 -34.33 35.97 16.81
CA LEU A 143 -35.75 35.70 16.99
C LEU A 143 -36.29 36.21 18.33
N GLU A 144 -35.51 36.11 19.41
CA GLU A 144 -35.88 36.66 20.73
C GLU A 144 -36.04 38.19 20.67
N ILE A 145 -35.13 38.88 19.98
CA ILE A 145 -35.22 40.33 19.78
C ILE A 145 -36.47 40.70 18.98
N GLU A 146 -36.77 39.94 17.92
CA GLU A 146 -37.96 40.18 17.08
C GLU A 146 -39.25 39.95 17.87
N ILE A 147 -39.34 38.86 18.65
CA ILE A 147 -40.48 38.56 19.51
C ILE A 147 -40.73 39.69 20.51
N ASP A 148 -39.69 40.21 21.15
CA ASP A 148 -39.82 41.29 22.13
C ASP A 148 -40.22 42.63 21.47
N SER A 149 -39.73 42.91 20.27
CA SER A 149 -40.17 44.05 19.46
C SER A 149 -41.66 43.97 19.12
N LEU A 150 -42.11 42.80 18.64
CA LEU A 150 -43.52 42.56 18.31
C LEU A 150 -44.43 42.65 19.53
N LYS A 151 -44.01 42.13 20.69
CA LYS A 151 -44.76 42.27 21.95
C LYS A 151 -44.97 43.73 22.32
N LYS A 152 -43.91 44.55 22.30
CA LYS A 152 -43.99 45.99 22.59
C LYS A 152 -44.92 46.71 21.61
N MET A 153 -44.83 46.38 20.32
CA MET A 153 -45.70 46.97 19.30
C MET A 153 -47.17 46.59 19.53
N ASN A 154 -47.45 45.33 19.89
CA ASN A 154 -48.79 44.85 20.19
C ASN A 154 -49.37 45.52 21.45
N GLU A 155 -48.59 45.70 22.51
CA GLU A 155 -49.00 46.45 23.71
C GLU A 155 -49.35 47.91 23.38
N LYS A 156 -48.55 48.56 22.54
CA LYS A 156 -48.82 49.93 22.08
C LYS A 156 -50.14 50.01 21.30
N LEU A 157 -50.34 49.12 20.33
CA LEU A 157 -51.57 49.03 19.54
C LEU A 157 -52.79 48.78 20.42
N ARG A 158 -52.71 47.86 21.40
CA ARG A 158 -53.80 47.61 22.37
C ARG A 158 -54.16 48.86 23.17
N THR A 159 -53.14 49.63 23.58
CA THR A 159 -53.34 50.88 24.32
C THR A 159 -54.02 51.93 23.45
N GLU A 160 -53.57 52.08 22.20
CA GLU A 160 -54.18 53.00 21.23
C GLU A 160 -55.64 52.63 20.93
N ILE A 161 -55.94 51.35 20.70
CA ILE A 161 -57.31 50.85 20.49
C ILE A 161 -58.20 51.20 21.69
N LYS A 162 -57.72 50.97 22.92
CA LYS A 162 -58.48 51.27 24.15
C LYS A 162 -58.76 52.77 24.30
N ILE A 163 -57.80 53.63 23.97
CA ILE A 163 -58.00 55.08 23.98
C ILE A 163 -59.06 55.47 22.94
N TRP A 164 -58.98 54.90 21.75
CA TRP A 164 -59.90 55.21 20.65
C TRP A 164 -61.34 54.73 20.92
N SER A 165 -61.51 53.55 21.51
CA SER A 165 -62.82 53.05 21.92
C SER A 165 -63.45 53.95 22.99
N THR A 166 -62.68 54.31 24.03
CA THR A 166 -63.14 55.21 25.10
C THR A 166 -63.55 56.57 24.55
N LYS A 167 -62.80 57.11 23.59
CA LYS A 167 -63.12 58.39 22.93
C LYS A 167 -64.41 58.31 22.11
N THR A 168 -64.65 57.18 21.45
CA THR A 168 -65.87 56.95 20.66
C THR A 168 -67.10 56.84 21.57
N GLU A 169 -67.00 56.09 22.66
CA GLU A 169 -68.09 55.94 23.66
C GLU A 169 -68.48 57.30 24.30
N LEU A 170 -67.47 58.13 24.63
CA LEU A 170 -67.71 59.48 25.15
C LEU A 170 -68.47 60.37 24.16
N LYS A 171 -68.17 60.26 22.85
CA LYS A 171 -68.89 61.03 21.82
C LYS A 171 -70.34 60.58 21.67
N THR A 172 -70.62 59.28 21.67
CA THR A 172 -71.98 58.75 21.54
C THR A 172 -72.88 59.04 22.75
N THR A 173 -72.30 59.36 23.91
CA THR A 173 -73.07 59.71 25.12
C THR A 173 -73.38 61.21 25.21
N LEU A 174 -72.75 62.04 24.37
CA LEU A 174 -72.88 63.50 24.35
C LEU A 174 -73.81 64.04 23.23
N GLU A 175 -74.32 63.15 22.37
CA GLU A 175 -75.35 63.42 21.35
C GLU A 175 -76.71 62.90 21.85
#